data_AF-A0A7X6QA11-F1
#
_entry.id   AF-A0A7X6QA11-F1
#
_cell.length_a   1.000
_cell.length_b   1.000
_cell.length_c   1.000
_cell.angle_alpha   90.00
_cell.angle_beta   90.00
_cell.angle_gamma   90.00
#
_symmetry.space_group_name_H-M   'P 1'
#
loop_
_entity.id
_entity.type
_entity.pdbx_description
1 polymer ?
#
loop_
_entity_poly.entity_id
_entity_poly.type
_entity_poly.pdbx_seq_one_letter_code
_entity_poly.pdbx_strand_id
1 'polypeptide(L)'
;MNRVDDIIEERRKNAEYLTGRFAENDAIIPQLLDTDEIKGTHHLYLLQIDPAKAGGNVQVLKQKLEERGVTNIPHFGPLYKFDVLKKLGYDTKAIEKTCPVTEEVFNNRFTHLPVYGLTEDQLTYMADAVLDAVAEMQAGK
;
A
#
# COMPACT_ATOMS: atom_id res chain seq x y z
N MET A 1 -0.96 -12.86 -28.48
CA MET A 1 -0.90 -12.49 -27.05
C MET A 1 -2.34 -12.26 -26.62
N ASN A 2 -2.77 -12.86 -25.51
CA ASN A 2 -4.15 -12.73 -25.06
C ASN A 2 -4.29 -11.46 -24.21
N ARG A 3 -5.46 -10.82 -24.20
CA ARG A 3 -5.71 -9.56 -23.46
C ARG A 3 -5.27 -9.61 -21.99
N VAL A 4 -5.33 -10.78 -21.34
CA VAL A 4 -4.86 -10.96 -19.96
C VAL A 4 -3.35 -10.80 -19.85
N ASP A 5 -2.59 -11.29 -20.82
CA ASP A 5 -1.12 -11.19 -20.82
C ASP A 5 -0.69 -9.72 -20.92
N ASP A 6 -1.35 -8.94 -21.79
CA ASP A 6 -1.09 -7.50 -21.95
C ASP A 6 -1.41 -6.72 -20.67
N ILE A 7 -2.49 -7.07 -19.97
CA ILE A 7 -2.88 -6.44 -18.70
C ILE A 7 -1.85 -6.74 -17.60
N ILE A 8 -1.39 -7.99 -17.49
CA ILE A 8 -0.38 -8.38 -16.49
C ILE A 8 0.94 -7.65 -16.79
N GLU A 9 1.31 -7.55 -18.06
CA GLU A 9 2.51 -6.85 -18.50
C GLU A 9 2.46 -5.34 -18.18
N GLU A 10 1.33 -4.67 -18.43
CA GLU A 10 1.12 -3.26 -18.06
C GLU A 10 1.24 -3.06 -16.54
N ARG A 11 0.57 -3.90 -15.75
CA ARG A 11 0.61 -3.82 -14.28
C ARG A 11 2.01 -4.04 -13.73
N ARG A 12 2.76 -5.00 -14.30
CA ARG A 12 4.15 -5.27 -13.91
C ARG A 12 5.04 -4.05 -14.17
N LYS A 13 4.93 -3.44 -15.35
CA LYS A 13 5.67 -2.20 -15.69
C LYS A 13 5.34 -1.06 -14.73
N ASN A 14 4.05 -0.89 -14.41
CA ASN A 14 3.62 0.14 -13.45
C ASN A 14 4.17 -0.13 -12.05
N ALA A 15 4.16 -1.38 -11.58
CA ALA A 15 4.72 -1.75 -10.29
C ALA A 15 6.25 -1.55 -10.25
N GLU A 16 6.97 -1.91 -11.31
CA GLU A 16 8.41 -1.68 -11.46
C GLU A 16 8.75 -0.17 -11.41
N TYR A 17 8.00 0.64 -12.15
CA TYR A 17 8.14 2.10 -12.13
C TYR A 17 7.95 2.68 -10.72
N LEU A 18 6.83 2.34 -10.06
CA LEU A 18 6.55 2.83 -8.71
C LEU A 18 7.60 2.36 -7.69
N THR A 19 8.03 1.10 -7.78
CA THR A 19 9.10 0.55 -6.92
C THR A 19 10.39 1.36 -7.08
N GLY A 20 10.77 1.68 -8.33
CA GLY A 20 11.94 2.51 -8.62
C GLY A 20 11.84 3.91 -8.03
N ARG A 21 10.71 4.60 -8.26
CA ARG A 21 10.45 5.94 -7.70
C ARG A 21 10.48 5.95 -6.18
N PHE A 22 9.85 4.96 -5.54
CA PHE A 22 9.73 4.90 -4.09
C PHE A 22 11.03 4.48 -3.39
N ALA A 23 11.94 3.79 -4.08
CA ALA A 23 13.26 3.47 -3.53
C ALA A 23 14.14 4.71 -3.28
N GLU A 24 13.77 5.88 -3.82
CA GLU A 24 14.47 7.16 -3.61
C GLU A 24 14.26 7.73 -2.20
N ASN A 25 13.21 7.31 -1.47
CA ASN A 25 12.93 7.74 -0.10
C ASN A 25 12.99 6.56 0.87
N ASP A 26 13.92 6.61 1.83
CA ASP A 26 14.21 5.49 2.74
C ASP A 26 13.13 5.26 3.82
N ALA A 27 12.14 6.15 3.90
CA ALA A 27 10.94 5.98 4.72
C ALA A 27 9.85 5.15 4.02
N ILE A 28 9.92 4.98 2.70
CA ILE A 28 9.02 4.13 1.95
C ILE A 28 9.65 2.74 1.84
N ILE A 29 8.84 1.70 2.06
CA ILE A 29 9.23 0.31 1.89
C ILE A 29 8.58 -0.17 0.57
N PRO A 30 9.34 -0.28 -0.53
CA PRO A 30 8.78 -0.67 -1.82
C PRO A 30 8.20 -2.08 -1.80
N GLN A 31 7.25 -2.35 -2.70
CA GLN A 31 6.71 -3.69 -2.88
C GLN A 31 7.81 -4.65 -3.37
N LEU A 32 7.73 -5.91 -2.94
CA LEU A 32 8.50 -6.98 -3.56
C LEU A 32 8.01 -7.24 -4.99
N LEU A 33 8.93 -7.16 -5.94
CA LEU A 33 8.69 -7.51 -7.34
C LEU A 33 8.87 -9.01 -7.57
N ASP A 34 8.64 -9.44 -8.82
CA ASP A 34 8.78 -10.83 -9.23
C ASP A 34 10.20 -11.37 -8.96
N THR A 35 10.26 -12.65 -8.61
CA THR A 35 11.50 -13.44 -8.53
C THR A 35 11.46 -14.56 -9.56
N ASP A 36 12.51 -15.40 -9.63
CA ASP A 36 12.48 -16.60 -10.48
C ASP A 36 11.45 -17.64 -10.00
N GLU A 37 11.11 -17.61 -8.71
CA GLU A 37 10.16 -18.54 -8.07
C GLU A 37 8.73 -17.98 -8.02
N ILE A 38 8.58 -16.66 -7.96
CA ILE A 38 7.30 -15.99 -7.75
C ILE A 38 7.04 -15.00 -8.89
N LYS A 39 5.98 -15.26 -9.66
CA LYS A 39 5.47 -14.34 -10.69
C LYS A 39 4.10 -13.81 -10.28
N GLY A 40 4.04 -12.52 -9.96
CA GLY A 40 2.82 -11.83 -9.58
C GLY A 40 1.99 -11.40 -10.79
N THR A 41 0.68 -11.32 -10.61
CA THR A 41 -0.22 -10.65 -11.57
C THR A 41 -0.32 -9.14 -11.33
N HIS A 42 0.40 -8.63 -10.32
CA HIS A 42 0.48 -7.22 -9.94
C HIS A 42 -0.90 -6.56 -9.81
N HIS A 43 -1.85 -7.26 -9.15
CA HIS A 43 -3.24 -6.78 -9.06
C HIS A 43 -3.37 -5.43 -8.35
N LEU A 44 -2.58 -5.24 -7.29
CA LEU A 44 -2.51 -4.04 -6.47
C LEU A 44 -1.04 -3.77 -6.15
N TYR A 45 -0.69 -2.50 -5.96
CA TYR A 45 0.63 -2.13 -5.47
C TYR A 45 0.60 -1.94 -3.96
N LEU A 46 1.36 -2.75 -3.21
CA LEU A 46 1.51 -2.63 -1.77
C LEU A 46 2.43 -1.44 -1.45
N LEU A 47 1.84 -0.35 -0.96
CA LEU A 47 2.57 0.79 -0.44
C LEU A 47 2.76 0.63 1.07
N GLN A 48 4.01 0.59 1.51
CA GLN A 48 4.36 0.54 2.93
C GLN A 48 5.28 1.69 3.31
N ILE A 49 5.19 2.14 4.55
CA ILE A 49 6.12 3.10 5.15
C ILE A 49 6.73 2.56 6.44
N ASP A 50 7.89 3.08 6.79
CA ASP A 50 8.46 3.03 8.14
C ASP A 50 8.02 4.27 8.92
N PRO A 51 7.11 4.15 9.92
CA PRO A 51 6.60 5.29 10.65
C PRO A 51 7.68 6.12 11.36
N ALA A 52 8.76 5.48 11.80
CA ALA A 52 9.85 6.16 12.48
C ALA A 52 10.62 7.10 11.54
N LYS A 53 10.72 6.72 10.26
CA LYS A 53 11.41 7.51 9.24
C LYS A 53 10.48 8.47 8.51
N ALA A 54 9.20 8.13 8.40
CA ALA A 54 8.21 8.94 7.71
C ALA A 54 7.72 10.13 8.54
N GLY A 55 7.97 10.16 9.86
CA GLY A 55 7.45 11.22 10.74
C GLY A 55 5.96 11.09 11.07
N GLY A 56 5.35 9.94 10.74
CA GLY A 56 3.94 9.65 10.96
C GLY A 56 3.58 8.26 10.45
N ASN A 57 2.37 7.80 10.76
CA ASN A 57 1.92 6.47 10.35
C ASN A 57 1.06 6.51 9.08
N VAL A 58 0.66 5.34 8.59
CA VAL A 58 -0.08 5.22 7.34
C VAL A 58 -1.43 5.94 7.36
N GLN A 59 -2.05 6.19 8.52
CA GLN A 59 -3.32 6.94 8.54
C GLN A 59 -3.13 8.40 8.11
N VAL A 60 -2.02 9.03 8.53
CA VAL A 60 -1.64 10.38 8.08
C VAL A 60 -1.37 10.39 6.58
N LEU A 61 -0.61 9.40 6.09
CA LEU A 61 -0.33 9.26 4.67
C LEU A 61 -1.63 9.12 3.85
N LYS A 62 -2.54 8.24 4.28
CA LYS A 62 -3.82 8.03 3.59
C LYS A 62 -4.65 9.32 3.50
N GLN A 63 -4.70 10.11 4.57
CA GLN A 63 -5.36 11.41 4.57
C GLN A 63 -4.73 12.36 3.54
N LYS A 64 -3.40 12.49 3.55
CA LYS A 64 -2.67 13.33 2.59
C LYS A 64 -2.87 12.89 1.13
N LEU A 65 -2.96 11.58 0.88
CA LEU A 65 -3.26 11.03 -0.44
C LEU A 65 -4.70 11.33 -0.87
N GLU A 66 -5.67 11.22 0.05
CA GLU A 66 -7.07 11.56 -0.22
C GLU A 66 -7.24 13.04 -0.57
N GLU A 67 -6.56 13.93 0.16
CA GLU A 67 -6.52 15.38 -0.11
C GLU A 67 -5.94 15.71 -1.50
N ARG A 68 -5.08 14.83 -2.04
CA ARG A 68 -4.48 14.92 -3.39
C ARG A 68 -5.31 14.18 -4.45
N GLY A 69 -6.44 13.59 -4.09
CA GLY A 69 -7.25 12.79 -5.02
C GLY A 69 -6.59 11.46 -5.43
N VAL A 70 -5.59 10.99 -4.70
CA VAL A 70 -4.94 9.70 -4.93
C VAL A 70 -5.70 8.60 -4.21
N THR A 71 -6.35 7.75 -5.01
CA THR A 71 -7.06 6.56 -4.49
C THR A 71 -6.08 5.65 -3.78
N ASN A 72 -6.42 5.29 -2.54
CA ASN A 72 -5.68 4.31 -1.76
C ASN A 72 -6.65 3.48 -0.93
N ILE A 73 -6.43 2.17 -0.83
CA ILE A 73 -7.34 1.27 -0.10
C ILE A 73 -6.54 0.20 0.64
N PRO A 74 -6.70 0.06 1.97
CA PRO A 74 -6.04 -1.00 2.73
C PRO A 74 -6.73 -2.35 2.48
N HIS A 75 -6.06 -3.22 1.75
CA HIS A 75 -6.48 -4.61 1.50
C HIS A 75 -5.64 -5.56 2.38
N PHE A 76 -6.14 -6.04 3.53
CA PHE A 76 -7.47 -5.84 4.10
C PHE A 76 -7.39 -5.51 5.59
N GLY A 77 -8.50 -5.01 6.14
CA GLY A 77 -8.69 -4.99 7.58
C GLY A 77 -8.59 -6.40 8.18
N PRO A 78 -8.01 -6.56 9.38
CA PRO A 78 -7.95 -7.85 10.05
C PRO A 78 -9.35 -8.40 10.33
N LEU A 79 -9.59 -9.67 10.01
CA LEU A 79 -10.94 -10.27 10.07
C LEU A 79 -11.60 -10.15 11.46
N TYR A 80 -10.82 -10.29 12.52
CA TYR A 80 -11.32 -10.18 13.90
C TYR A 80 -11.80 -8.76 14.27
N LYS A 81 -11.51 -7.74 13.45
CA LYS A 81 -12.08 -6.39 13.64
C LYS A 81 -13.51 -6.27 13.11
N PHE A 82 -13.98 -7.20 12.27
CA PHE A 82 -15.34 -7.16 11.73
C PHE A 82 -16.35 -7.75 12.73
N ASP A 83 -17.50 -7.09 12.87
CA ASP A 83 -18.55 -7.45 13.82
C ASP A 83 -19.11 -8.88 13.61
N VAL A 84 -19.07 -9.38 12.38
CA VAL A 84 -19.52 -10.74 12.06
C VAL A 84 -18.74 -11.82 12.84
N LEU A 85 -17.45 -11.61 13.14
CA LEU A 85 -16.67 -12.57 13.92
C LEU A 85 -17.18 -12.63 15.38
N LYS A 86 -17.57 -11.49 15.96
CA LYS A 86 -18.19 -11.48 17.29
C LYS A 86 -19.54 -12.20 17.28
N LYS A 87 -20.36 -11.97 16.25
CA LYS A 87 -21.67 -12.62 16.08
C LYS A 87 -21.57 -14.14 15.89
N LEU A 88 -20.47 -14.62 15.32
CA LEU A 88 -20.17 -16.05 15.19
C LEU A 88 -19.61 -16.68 16.48
N GLY A 89 -19.44 -15.90 17.56
CA GLY A 89 -18.99 -16.40 18.85
C GLY A 89 -17.47 -16.41 19.04
N TYR A 90 -16.69 -15.82 18.13
CA TYR A 90 -15.24 -15.71 18.30
C TYR A 90 -14.89 -14.66 19.36
N ASP A 91 -13.94 -14.96 20.24
CA ASP A 91 -13.31 -13.97 21.11
C ASP A 91 -12.32 -13.12 20.31
N THR A 92 -12.82 -12.05 19.69
CA THR A 92 -12.01 -11.18 18.85
C THR A 92 -10.89 -10.47 19.62
N LYS A 93 -11.06 -10.24 20.94
CA LYS A 93 -10.02 -9.61 21.77
C LYS A 93 -8.88 -10.58 22.05
N ALA A 94 -9.20 -11.86 22.29
CA ALA A 94 -8.18 -12.89 22.42
C ALA A 94 -7.40 -13.07 21.12
N ILE A 95 -8.08 -13.11 19.97
CA ILE A 95 -7.44 -13.22 18.65
C ILE A 95 -6.51 -12.01 18.40
N GLU A 96 -6.99 -10.78 18.60
CA GLU A 96 -6.19 -9.56 18.38
C GLU A 96 -4.86 -9.60 19.15
N LYS A 97 -4.87 -10.06 20.40
CA LYS A 97 -3.65 -10.21 21.22
C LYS A 97 -2.64 -11.19 20.64
N THR A 98 -3.09 -12.17 19.86
CA THR A 98 -2.22 -13.16 19.19
C THR A 98 -1.68 -12.66 17.84
N CYS A 99 -2.14 -11.50 17.36
CA CYS A 99 -1.78 -10.96 16.04
C CYS A 99 -1.04 -9.60 16.14
N PRO A 100 0.03 -9.45 16.95
CA PRO A 100 0.68 -8.16 17.16
C PRO A 100 1.28 -7.57 15.87
N VAL A 101 1.79 -8.40 14.97
CA VAL A 101 2.34 -7.95 13.68
C VAL A 101 1.22 -7.44 12.76
N THR A 102 0.08 -8.11 12.73
CA THR A 102 -1.09 -7.68 11.95
C THR A 102 -1.60 -6.31 12.44
N GLU A 103 -1.66 -6.11 13.76
CA GLU A 103 -2.02 -4.82 14.36
C GLU A 103 -1.02 -3.73 14.00
N GLU A 104 0.27 -4.02 14.06
CA GLU A 104 1.31 -3.06 13.74
C GLU A 104 1.22 -2.62 12.28
N VAL A 105 1.18 -3.60 11.36
CA VAL A 105 1.20 -3.37 9.92
C VAL A 105 -0.07 -2.65 9.47
N PHE A 106 -1.26 -3.12 9.87
CA PHE A 106 -2.53 -2.53 9.45
C PHE A 106 -2.74 -1.11 9.96
N ASN A 107 -2.42 -0.85 11.22
CA ASN A 107 -2.65 0.47 11.79
C ASN A 107 -1.58 1.48 11.35
N ASN A 108 -0.36 1.02 11.05
CA ASN A 108 0.78 1.94 10.93
C ASN A 108 1.53 1.94 9.61
N ARG A 109 1.51 0.86 8.81
CA ARG A 109 2.46 0.73 7.69
C ARG A 109 1.84 0.81 6.31
N PHE A 110 0.72 0.14 6.05
CA PHE A 110 0.34 -0.15 4.66
C PHE A 110 -0.99 0.42 4.16
N THR A 111 -1.01 0.68 2.87
CA THR A 111 -2.21 0.83 2.03
C THR A 111 -1.90 0.24 0.65
N HIS A 112 -2.85 0.25 -0.28
CA HIS A 112 -2.59 -0.17 -1.66
C HIS A 112 -2.93 0.93 -2.65
N LEU A 113 -2.15 0.97 -3.73
CA LEU A 113 -2.35 1.87 -4.88
C LEU A 113 -2.87 1.08 -6.10
N PRO A 114 -3.66 1.72 -6.98
CA PRO A 114 -4.01 1.16 -8.27
C PRO A 114 -2.78 1.11 -9.19
N VAL A 115 -2.67 0.05 -9.99
CA VAL A 115 -1.63 -0.12 -11.04
C VAL A 115 -2.22 -0.49 -12.39
N TYR A 116 -3.51 -0.26 -12.57
CA TYR A 116 -4.25 -0.62 -13.77
C TYR A 116 -5.10 0.55 -14.26
N GLY A 117 -5.22 0.69 -15.58
CA GLY A 117 -6.09 1.70 -16.19
C GLY A 117 -5.66 3.14 -15.92
N LEU A 118 -4.36 3.35 -15.67
CA LEU A 118 -3.75 4.65 -15.47
C LEU A 118 -2.96 5.03 -16.73
N THR A 119 -3.02 6.30 -17.11
CA THR A 119 -2.06 6.86 -18.07
C THR A 119 -0.69 7.03 -17.41
N GLU A 120 0.37 7.19 -18.20
CA GLU A 120 1.72 7.49 -17.69
C GLU A 120 1.75 8.76 -16.83
N ASP A 121 1.00 9.80 -17.22
CA ASP A 121 0.87 11.04 -16.45
C ASP A 121 0.19 10.81 -15.09
N GLN A 122 -0.86 9.97 -15.05
CA GLN A 122 -1.55 9.63 -13.80
C GLN A 122 -0.66 8.79 -12.88
N LEU A 123 0.10 7.84 -13.45
CA LEU A 123 1.07 7.04 -12.71
C LEU A 123 2.19 7.91 -12.13
N THR A 124 2.71 8.85 -12.92
CA THR A 124 3.74 9.82 -12.51
C THR A 124 3.21 10.72 -11.39
N TYR A 125 2.02 11.30 -11.58
CA TYR A 125 1.36 12.12 -10.57
C TYR A 125 1.17 11.36 -9.25
N MET A 126 0.72 10.11 -9.31
CA MET A 126 0.55 9.28 -8.12
C MET A 126 1.88 9.04 -7.40
N ALA A 127 2.96 8.76 -8.14
CA ALA A 127 4.29 8.59 -7.56
C ALA A 127 4.77 9.86 -6.86
N ASP A 128 4.65 11.01 -7.53
CA ASP A 128 5.05 12.32 -7.01
C ASP A 128 4.23 12.69 -5.76
N ALA A 129 2.91 12.49 -5.81
CA ALA A 129 2.01 12.75 -4.70
C ALA A 129 2.34 11.93 -3.44
N VAL A 130 2.76 10.67 -3.61
CA VAL A 130 3.22 9.83 -2.49
C VAL A 130 4.53 10.35 -1.91
N LEU A 131 5.51 10.67 -2.76
CA LEU A 131 6.80 11.19 -2.32
C LEU A 131 6.65 12.54 -1.60
N ASP A 132 5.85 13.45 -2.14
CA ASP A 132 5.55 14.75 -1.54
C ASP A 132 4.83 14.59 -0.20
N ALA A 133 3.84 13.69 -0.11
CA ALA A 133 3.13 13.44 1.13
C ALA A 133 4.06 12.89 2.23
N VAL A 134 4.95 11.96 1.88
CA VAL A 134 5.95 11.44 2.84
C VAL A 134 6.96 12.52 3.23
N ALA A 135 7.43 13.33 2.28
CA ALA A 135 8.34 14.44 2.57
C ALA A 135 7.72 15.50 3.50
N GLU A 136 6.43 15.79 3.33
CA GLU A 136 5.69 16.66 4.25
C GLU A 136 5.60 16.07 5.65
N MET A 137 5.27 14.76 5.77
CA MET A 137 5.23 14.08 7.06
C MET A 137 6.60 14.12 7.76
N GLN A 138 7.69 13.91 7.00
CA GLN A 138 9.07 14.01 7.50
C GLN A 138 9.40 15.43 7.99
N ALA A 139 8.81 16.45 7.36
CA ALA A 139 8.94 17.84 7.77
C ALA A 139 7.97 18.25 8.91
N GLY A 140 7.13 17.32 9.41
CA GLY A 140 6.14 17.58 10.46
C GLY A 140 4.94 18.42 10.00
N LYS A 141 4.57 18.33 8.72
CA LYS A 141 3.46 19.07 8.10
C LYS A 141 2.30 18.16 7.70
#